data_AF-A0A1F6B789-F1
#
_entry.id   AF-A0A1F6B789-F1
#
_cell.length_a   1.000
_cell.length_b   1.000
_cell.length_c   1.000
_cell.angle_alpha   90.00
_cell.angle_beta   90.00
_cell.angle_gamma   90.00
#
_symmetry.space_group_name_H-M   'P 1'
#
loop_
_entity.id
_entity.type
_entity.pdbx_description
1 polymer ?
#
loop_
_entity_poly.entity_id
_entity_poly.type
_entity_poly.pdbx_seq_one_letter_code
_entity_poly.pdbx_strand_id
1 'polypeptide(L)'
;MNNKILLSEIYSELLSDFDLEDSEFRGFIESLIFNTILNNLEHEQRIELVKLLESGEKAATLNFLHKNIPDLEDLLVEKLRIEMKIFEEIGQFSK
;
A
#
# COMPACT_ATOMS: atom_id res chain seq x y z
N MET A 1 8.42 -14.80 -3.22
CA MET A 1 7.94 -13.99 -2.08
C MET A 1 6.84 -13.09 -2.61
N ASN A 2 5.74 -12.86 -1.89
CA ASN A 2 4.63 -12.07 -2.42
C ASN A 2 4.98 -10.57 -2.28
N ASN A 3 5.24 -9.89 -3.40
CA ASN A 3 5.69 -8.49 -3.46
C ASN A 3 4.81 -7.52 -2.67
N LYS A 4 3.53 -7.85 -2.48
CA LYS A 4 2.58 -7.07 -1.69
C LYS A 4 2.91 -7.06 -0.19
N ILE A 5 3.44 -8.16 0.34
CA ILE A 5 3.78 -8.32 1.76
C ILE A 5 4.93 -7.38 2.15
N LEU A 6 5.94 -7.23 1.28
CA LEU A 6 7.07 -6.37 1.58
C LEU A 6 6.64 -4.89 1.70
N LEU A 7 5.72 -4.45 0.84
CA LEU A 7 5.19 -3.08 0.91
C LEU A 7 4.30 -2.87 2.14
N SER A 8 3.46 -3.84 2.51
CA SER A 8 2.67 -3.73 3.73
C SER A 8 3.54 -3.74 4.99
N GLU A 9 4.68 -4.44 4.98
CA GLU A 9 5.67 -4.36 6.05
C GLU A 9 6.35 -2.98 6.11
N ILE A 10 6.73 -2.40 4.95
CA ILE A 10 7.32 -1.05 4.88
C ILE A 10 6.35 -0.01 5.46
N TYR A 11 5.06 -0.10 5.12
CA TYR A 11 4.02 0.83 5.57
C TYR A 11 3.23 0.33 6.78
N SER A 12 3.79 -0.59 7.57
CA SER A 12 3.07 -1.23 8.69
C SER A 12 2.67 -0.26 9.79
N GLU A 13 3.47 0.78 10.05
CA GLU A 13 3.13 1.84 11.02
C GLU A 13 1.87 2.60 10.58
N LEU A 14 1.77 2.96 9.30
CA LEU A 14 0.59 3.61 8.72
C LEU A 14 -0.66 2.74 8.85
N LEU A 15 -0.49 1.42 8.78
CA LEU A 15 -1.57 0.45 8.90
C LEU A 15 -1.99 0.14 10.34
N SER A 16 -1.15 0.47 11.32
CA SER A 16 -1.41 0.16 12.73
C SER A 16 -2.61 0.92 13.31
N ASP A 17 -2.95 2.07 12.71
CA ASP A 17 -4.12 2.88 13.08
C ASP A 17 -5.46 2.26 12.65
N PHE A 18 -5.46 1.21 11.82
CA PHE A 18 -6.67 0.67 11.16
C PHE A 18 -7.18 -0.68 11.72
N ASP A 19 -6.67 -1.15 12.87
CA ASP A 19 -7.09 -2.38 13.58
C ASP A 19 -7.40 -3.58 12.64
N LEU A 20 -6.40 -3.99 11.88
CA LEU A 20 -6.51 -4.96 10.79
C LEU A 20 -6.50 -6.42 11.32
N GLU A 21 -7.54 -6.86 12.01
CA GLU A 21 -7.64 -8.25 12.52
C GLU A 21 -8.09 -9.27 11.45
N ASP A 22 -8.72 -8.82 10.35
CA ASP A 22 -9.25 -9.71 9.29
C ASP A 22 -8.27 -9.92 8.12
N SER A 23 -8.09 -11.19 7.73
CA SER A 23 -7.26 -11.62 6.60
C SER A 23 -7.75 -11.13 5.24
N GLU A 24 -9.07 -11.02 5.01
CA GLU A 24 -9.61 -10.51 3.74
C GLU A 24 -9.34 -9.02 3.60
N PHE A 25 -9.48 -8.31 4.72
CA PHE A 25 -9.22 -6.89 4.80
C PHE A 25 -7.74 -6.56 4.63
N ARG A 26 -6.84 -7.34 5.24
CA ARG A 26 -5.40 -7.24 4.98
C ARG A 26 -5.08 -7.39 3.48
N GLY A 27 -5.67 -8.37 2.80
CA GLY A 27 -5.46 -8.57 1.36
C GLY A 27 -5.96 -7.40 0.49
N PHE A 28 -7.06 -6.76 0.91
CA PHE A 28 -7.55 -5.52 0.30
C PHE A 28 -6.54 -4.38 0.47
N ILE A 29 -6.09 -4.12 1.70
CA ILE A 29 -5.14 -3.06 2.04
C ILE A 29 -3.81 -3.23 1.30
N GLU A 30 -3.26 -4.43 1.29
CA GLU A 30 -2.06 -4.79 0.52
C GLU A 30 -2.21 -4.47 -0.98
N SER A 31 -3.38 -4.75 -1.54
CA SER A 31 -3.67 -4.47 -2.94
C SER A 31 -3.85 -2.98 -3.21
N LEU A 32 -4.45 -2.23 -2.27
CA LEU A 32 -4.61 -0.79 -2.37
C LEU A 32 -3.25 -0.08 -2.36
N ILE A 33 -2.36 -0.43 -1.43
CA ILE A 33 -1.00 0.11 -1.37
C ILE A 33 -0.27 -0.16 -2.68
N PHE A 34 -0.25 -1.42 -3.10
CA PHE A 34 0.46 -1.84 -4.31
C PHE A 34 -0.05 -1.11 -5.56
N ASN A 35 -1.37 -1.05 -5.75
CA ASN A 35 -1.97 -0.39 -6.91
C ASN A 35 -1.76 1.13 -6.89
N THR A 36 -1.82 1.74 -5.71
CA THR A 36 -1.58 3.18 -5.55
C THR A 36 -0.15 3.54 -5.99
N ILE A 37 0.84 2.75 -5.56
CA ILE A 37 2.23 2.92 -5.98
C ILE A 37 2.36 2.73 -7.50
N LEU A 38 1.83 1.64 -8.06
CA LEU A 38 1.95 1.38 -9.51
C LEU A 38 1.31 2.46 -10.38
N ASN A 39 0.24 3.10 -9.92
CA ASN A 39 -0.44 4.17 -10.65
C ASN A 39 0.34 5.50 -10.65
N ASN A 40 1.27 5.69 -9.71
CA ASN A 40 2.09 6.89 -9.60
C ASN A 40 3.51 6.70 -10.14
N LEU A 41 3.80 5.53 -10.73
CA LEU A 41 5.08 5.25 -11.36
C LEU A 41 4.93 5.14 -12.89
N GLU A 42 5.95 5.63 -13.59
CA GLU A 42 6.14 5.40 -15.01
C GLU A 42 6.47 3.93 -15.30
N HIS A 43 6.39 3.53 -16.57
CA HIS A 43 6.63 2.14 -16.96
C HIS A 43 8.01 1.61 -16.52
N GLU A 44 9.08 2.37 -16.74
CA GLU A 44 10.44 1.98 -16.37
C GLU A 44 10.62 1.88 -14.85
N GLN A 45 10.01 2.81 -14.10
CA GLN A 45 10.01 2.81 -12.64
C GLN A 45 9.24 1.61 -12.07
N ARG A 46 8.14 1.19 -12.70
CA ARG A 46 7.41 -0.03 -12.30
C ARG A 46 8.27 -1.28 -12.44
N ILE A 47 9.05 -1.39 -13.52
CA ILE A 47 9.98 -2.51 -13.71
C ILE A 47 11.04 -2.51 -12.62
N GLU A 48 11.61 -1.35 -12.31
CA GLU A 48 12.63 -1.24 -11.27
C GLU A 48 12.09 -1.55 -9.88
N LEU A 49 10.88 -1.08 -9.56
CA LEU A 49 10.19 -1.44 -8.33
C LEU A 49 10.06 -2.96 -8.19
N VAL A 50 9.65 -3.67 -9.25
CA VAL A 50 9.51 -5.14 -9.20
C VAL A 50 10.84 -5.81 -8.84
N LYS A 51 11.96 -5.39 -9.43
CA LYS A 51 13.28 -5.93 -9.08
C LYS A 51 13.66 -5.66 -7.62
N LEU A 52 13.38 -4.45 -7.13
CA LEU A 52 13.62 -4.09 -5.72
C LEU A 52 12.78 -4.96 -4.78
N LEU A 53 11.50 -5.18 -5.11
CA LEU A 53 10.62 -6.05 -4.32
C LEU A 53 11.09 -7.50 -4.33
N GLU A 54 11.57 -8.01 -5.46
CA GLU A 54 12.14 -9.36 -5.59
C GLU A 54 13.44 -9.54 -4.80
N SER A 55 14.23 -8.48 -4.67
CA SER A 55 15.46 -8.48 -3.86
C SER A 55 15.19 -8.56 -2.35
N GLY A 56 14.01 -8.13 -1.89
CA GLY A 56 13.66 -8.05 -0.47
C GLY A 56 14.32 -6.89 0.28
N GLU A 57 15.08 -6.02 -0.40
CA GLU A 57 15.78 -4.90 0.22
C GLU A 57 14.83 -3.76 0.58
N LYS A 58 14.31 -3.78 1.83
CA LYS A 58 13.37 -2.77 2.36
C LYS A 58 13.87 -1.34 2.21
N ALA A 59 15.10 -1.07 2.64
CA ALA A 59 15.66 0.28 2.62
C ALA A 59 15.84 0.82 1.19
N ALA A 60 16.29 -0.03 0.26
CA ALA A 60 16.43 0.35 -1.15
C ALA A 60 15.06 0.62 -1.80
N THR A 61 14.08 -0.24 -1.50
CA THR A 61 12.68 -0.07 -1.94
C THR A 61 12.10 1.26 -1.41
N LEU A 62 12.24 1.54 -0.12
CA LEU A 62 11.74 2.77 0.50
C LEU A 62 12.39 4.02 -0.11
N ASN A 63 13.72 4.02 -0.25
CA ASN A 63 14.46 5.13 -0.86
C ASN A 63 14.02 5.37 -2.31
N PHE A 64 13.80 4.30 -3.08
CA PHE A 64 13.27 4.40 -4.43
C PHE A 64 11.87 5.02 -4.44
N LEU A 65 10.98 4.57 -3.55
CA LEU A 65 9.62 5.08 -3.47
C LEU A 65 9.60 6.56 -3.10
N HIS A 66 10.32 6.99 -2.06
CA HIS A 66 10.37 8.41 -1.66
C HIS A 66 11.03 9.31 -2.70
N LYS A 67 11.99 8.78 -3.48
CA LYS A 67 12.61 9.54 -4.56
C LYS A 67 11.63 9.82 -5.71
N ASN A 68 10.79 8.84 -6.07
CA ASN A 68 9.93 8.92 -7.24
C ASN A 68 8.49 9.36 -6.91
N ILE A 69 8.07 9.19 -5.66
CA ILE A 69 6.77 9.61 -5.13
C ILE A 69 7.00 10.26 -3.76
N PRO A 70 7.43 11.53 -3.70
CA PRO A 70 7.77 12.20 -2.44
C PRO A 70 6.63 12.24 -1.41
N ASP A 71 5.39 12.36 -1.87
CA ASP A 71 4.19 12.47 -1.03
C ASP A 71 3.43 11.14 -0.89
N LEU A 72 4.13 10.00 -1.04
CA LEU A 72 3.50 8.68 -1.09
C LEU A 72 2.73 8.33 0.18
N GLU A 73 3.25 8.66 1.35
CA GLU A 73 2.57 8.36 2.62
C GLU A 73 1.24 9.11 2.73
N ASP A 74 1.23 10.42 2.44
CA ASP A 74 0.00 11.22 2.43
C ASP A 74 -1.02 10.69 1.42
N LEU A 75 -0.55 10.31 0.22
CA LEU A 75 -1.39 9.70 -0.82
C LEU A 75 -2.00 8.37 -0.36
N LEU A 76 -1.21 7.52 0.31
CA LEU A 76 -1.69 6.24 0.85
C LEU A 76 -2.72 6.46 1.96
N VAL A 77 -2.47 7.39 2.89
CA VAL A 77 -3.43 7.75 3.95
C VAL A 77 -4.75 8.25 3.35
N GLU A 78 -4.69 9.13 2.35
CA GLU A 78 -5.90 9.66 1.70
C GLU A 78 -6.69 8.53 1.01
N LYS A 79 -6.01 7.67 0.24
CA LYS A 79 -6.65 6.53 -0.43
C LYS A 79 -7.29 5.58 0.58
N LEU A 80 -6.57 5.21 1.63
CA LEU A 80 -7.08 4.36 2.69
C LEU A 80 -8.34 4.98 3.32
N ARG A 81 -8.30 6.25 3.71
CA ARG A 81 -9.45 6.94 4.30
C ARG A 81 -10.69 6.93 3.40
N ILE A 82 -10.53 7.15 2.09
CA ILE A 82 -11.63 7.12 1.13
C ILE A 82 -12.24 5.71 1.05
N GLU A 83 -11.40 4.69 0.87
CA GLU A 83 -11.86 3.30 0.74
C GLU A 83 -12.51 2.81 2.04
N MET A 84 -11.94 3.13 3.20
CA MET A 84 -12.52 2.84 4.52
C MET A 84 -13.94 3.39 4.66
N LYS A 85 -14.14 4.64 4.25
CA LYS A 85 -15.46 5.27 4.30
C LYS A 85 -16.47 4.56 3.41
N ILE A 86 -16.06 4.14 2.21
CA ILE A 86 -16.90 3.35 1.31
C ILE A 86 -17.27 2.00 1.95
N PHE A 87 -16.32 1.33 2.59
CA PHE A 87 -16.56 0.08 3.33
C PHE A 87 -17.56 0.28 4.48
N GLU A 88 -17.41 1.34 5.27
CA GLU A 88 -18.34 1.69 6.35
C GLU A 88 -19.75 1.98 5.82
N GLU A 89 -19.86 2.72 4.71
CA GLU A 89 -21.14 3.06 4.08
C GLU A 89 -21.84 1.81 3.50
N ILE A 90 -21.10 0.86 2.93
CA ILE A 90 -21.64 -0.42 2.42
C ILE A 90 -22.00 -1.36 3.57
N GLY A 91 -21.16 -1.42 4.62
CA GLY A 91 -21.39 -2.24 5.82
C GLY A 91 -22.55 -1.75 6.69
N GLN A 92 -22.98 -0.50 6.53
CA GLN A 92 -24.13 0.10 7.22
C GLN A 92 -25.51 -0.41 6.77
N PHE A 93 -25.61 -1.41 5.90
CA PHE A 93 -26.82 -2.24 5.76
C PHE A 93 -26.98 -3.30 6.87
N SER A 94 -26.11 -3.31 7.88
CA SER A 94 -26.23 -4.18 9.07
C SER A 94 -26.44 -3.37 10.36
N LYS A 95 -27.49 -2.55 10.43
CA LYS A 95 -28.16 -2.19 11.70
C LYS A 95 -29.67 -2.19 11.51
#